data_AF-A0A976IBA8-F1
#
_entry.id   AF-A0A976IBA8-F1
#
_cell.length_a   1.000
_cell.length_b   1.000
_cell.length_c   1.000
_cell.angle_alpha   90.00
_cell.angle_beta   90.00
_cell.angle_gamma   90.00
#
_symmetry.space_group_name_H-M   'P 1'
#
loop_
_entity.id
_entity.type
_entity.pdbx_description
1 polymer ?
#
loop_
_entity_poly.entity_id
_entity_poly.type
_entity_poly.pdbx_seq_one_letter_code
_entity_poly.pdbx_strand_id
1 'polypeptide(L)'
;MTARPTVDVTGVDISPNPAKLTDELNLQVDFHLDVPVHNGFWNIELGQTDATNYASGDNQFRFSCPKIDVSGFKSSQLTNCGLLIAALKDDNGNIFDLKMVIQVLEQLGALQRIVYSPLE
;
A
#
# COMPACT_ATOMS: atom_id res chain seq x y z
N MET A 1 -21.49 11.67 18.76
CA MET A 1 -20.49 10.64 18.41
C MET A 1 -20.43 10.59 16.90
N THR A 2 -19.39 11.15 16.29
CA THR A 2 -19.16 11.02 14.84
C THR A 2 -18.82 9.56 14.56
N ALA A 3 -19.53 8.94 13.62
CA ALA A 3 -19.20 7.58 13.17
C ALA A 3 -17.79 7.57 12.57
N ARG A 4 -17.06 6.45 12.71
CA ARG A 4 -15.79 6.28 11.99
C ARG A 4 -16.08 6.22 10.49
N PRO A 5 -15.25 6.85 9.64
CA PRO A 5 -15.40 6.74 8.21
C PRO A 5 -15.35 5.29 7.74
N THR A 6 -16.23 4.96 6.81
CA THR A 6 -16.20 3.71 6.04
C THR A 6 -15.40 3.97 4.75
N VAL A 7 -14.51 3.05 4.43
CA VAL A 7 -13.65 3.13 3.25
C VAL A 7 -13.93 1.93 2.36
N ASP A 8 -14.42 2.19 1.16
CA ASP A 8 -14.65 1.16 0.14
C ASP A 8 -13.62 1.30 -0.96
N VAL A 9 -12.68 0.36 -1.06
CA VAL A 9 -11.64 0.39 -2.09
C VAL A 9 -12.23 -0.10 -3.41
N THR A 10 -12.13 0.73 -4.45
CA THR A 10 -12.74 0.51 -5.77
C THR A 10 -11.71 0.19 -6.85
N GLY A 11 -10.44 0.53 -6.64
CA GLY A 11 -9.35 0.21 -7.55
C GLY A 11 -8.00 0.19 -6.84
N VAL A 12 -7.13 -0.73 -7.26
CA VAL A 12 -5.74 -0.83 -6.79
C VAL A 12 -4.87 -1.12 -7.99
N ASP A 13 -3.98 -0.19 -8.35
CA ASP A 13 -2.95 -0.37 -9.37
C ASP A 13 -1.57 -0.45 -8.71
N ILE A 14 -0.82 -1.48 -9.08
CA ILE A 14 0.50 -1.76 -8.52
C ILE A 14 1.47 -1.93 -9.68
N SER A 15 2.45 -1.04 -9.78
CA SER A 15 3.35 -1.00 -10.92
C SER A 15 4.78 -0.59 -10.54
N PRO A 16 5.81 -1.19 -11.14
CA PRO A 16 5.77 -2.41 -11.95
C PRO A 16 5.42 -3.64 -11.10
N ASN A 17 4.74 -4.61 -11.73
CA ASN A 17 4.35 -5.88 -11.13
C ASN A 17 4.12 -6.94 -12.24
N PRO A 18 4.84 -8.07 -12.27
CA PRO A 18 5.98 -8.44 -11.41
C PRO A 18 7.19 -7.51 -11.61
N ALA A 19 8.06 -7.43 -10.60
CA ALA A 19 9.30 -6.64 -10.63
C ALA A 19 10.43 -7.28 -9.81
N LYS A 20 11.67 -6.81 -9.92
CA LYS A 20 12.71 -7.24 -8.97
C LYS A 20 12.36 -6.73 -7.59
N LEU A 21 12.75 -7.47 -6.55
CA LEU A 21 12.42 -7.14 -5.16
C LEU A 21 12.86 -5.72 -4.76
N THR A 22 14.01 -5.26 -5.26
CA THR A 22 14.60 -3.96 -4.92
C THR A 22 14.17 -2.82 -5.84
N ASP A 23 13.52 -3.13 -6.95
CA ASP A 23 13.10 -2.11 -7.92
C ASP A 23 11.97 -1.25 -7.34
N GLU A 24 11.65 -0.16 -8.05
CA GLU A 24 10.62 0.78 -7.65
C GLU A 24 9.26 0.10 -7.40
N LEU A 25 8.47 0.70 -6.50
CA LEU A 25 7.06 0.37 -6.26
C LEU A 25 6.23 1.63 -6.39
N ASN A 26 5.28 1.62 -7.30
CA ASN A 26 4.22 2.61 -7.40
C ASN A 26 2.89 1.95 -7.02
N LEU A 27 2.14 2.64 -6.17
CA LEU A 27 0.82 2.22 -5.70
C LEU A 27 -0.15 3.36 -5.96
N GLN A 28 -1.23 3.08 -6.68
CA GLN A 28 -2.39 3.95 -6.79
C GLN A 28 -3.58 3.20 -6.21
N VAL A 29 -4.35 3.86 -5.37
CA VAL A 29 -5.60 3.32 -4.83
C VAL A 29 -6.71 4.32 -5.06
N ASP A 30 -7.79 3.81 -5.63
CA ASP A 30 -9.06 4.49 -5.78
C ASP A 30 -10.02 3.95 -4.71
N PHE A 31 -10.67 4.84 -3.98
CA PHE A 31 -11.52 4.49 -2.86
C PHE A 31 -12.67 5.47 -2.66
N HIS A 32 -13.76 4.99 -2.10
CA HIS A 32 -14.94 5.77 -1.74
C HIS A 32 -15.00 5.98 -0.22
N LEU A 33 -15.37 7.19 0.19
CA LEU A 33 -15.60 7.55 1.59
C LEU A 33 -17.06 7.94 1.81
N ASP A 34 -17.68 7.39 2.84
CA ASP A 34 -19.03 7.79 3.27
C ASP A 34 -19.06 9.18 3.92
N VAL A 35 -17.99 9.55 4.63
CA VAL A 35 -17.81 10.84 5.30
C VAL A 35 -16.41 11.41 5.02
N PRO A 36 -16.24 12.75 5.02
CA PRO A 36 -14.93 13.35 4.77
C PRO A 36 -13.91 12.97 5.86
N VAL A 37 -12.65 12.84 5.45
CA VAL A 37 -11.50 12.61 6.33
C VAL A 37 -10.60 13.84 6.28
N HIS A 38 -10.37 14.45 7.44
CA HIS A 38 -9.47 15.59 7.57
C HIS A 38 -8.07 15.14 7.97
N ASN A 39 -7.05 15.80 7.41
CA ASN A 39 -5.65 15.49 7.67
C ASN A 39 -5.30 13.99 7.48
N GLY A 40 -5.95 13.35 6.51
CA GLY A 40 -5.77 11.94 6.21
C GLY A 40 -4.47 11.67 5.48
N PHE A 41 -3.72 10.67 5.90
CA PHE A 41 -2.50 10.23 5.21
C PHE A 41 -2.47 8.71 5.10
N TRP A 42 -1.83 8.23 4.03
CA TRP A 42 -1.58 6.81 3.85
C TRP A 42 -0.20 6.48 4.36
N ASN A 43 -0.14 5.55 5.32
CA ASN A 43 1.09 4.97 5.83
C ASN A 43 1.32 3.60 5.20
N ILE A 44 2.39 3.49 4.42
CA ILE A 44 2.88 2.26 3.81
C ILE A 44 4.14 1.85 4.59
N GLU A 45 4.42 0.56 4.73
CA GLU A 45 5.64 0.09 5.41
C GLU A 45 6.95 0.65 4.80
N LEU A 46 6.87 1.17 3.57
CA LEU A 46 7.96 1.76 2.80
C LEU A 46 8.01 3.31 2.86
N GLY A 47 7.05 3.95 3.53
CA GLY A 47 6.93 5.41 3.61
C GLY A 47 5.48 5.87 3.74
N GLN A 48 5.25 7.18 3.79
CA GLN A 48 3.91 7.74 3.94
C GLN A 48 3.66 8.86 2.94
N THR A 49 2.39 9.12 2.63
CA THR A 49 1.99 10.29 1.84
C THR A 49 1.93 11.53 2.73
N ASP A 50 1.91 12.70 2.10
CA ASP A 50 1.53 13.93 2.79
C ASP A 50 0.07 13.88 3.25
N ALA A 51 -0.22 14.53 4.36
CA ALA A 51 -1.56 14.61 4.89
C ALA A 51 -2.45 15.49 4.00
N THR A 52 -3.64 15.00 3.71
CA THR A 52 -4.59 15.58 2.74
C THR A 52 -6.01 15.50 3.29
N ASN A 53 -6.85 16.47 2.94
CA ASN A 53 -8.28 16.38 3.22
C ASN A 53 -8.99 15.62 2.10
N TYR A 54 -9.62 14.50 2.44
CA TYR A 54 -10.44 13.72 1.52
C TYR A 54 -11.92 14.05 1.71
N ALA A 55 -12.61 14.32 0.60
CA ALA A 55 -14.05 14.57 0.62
C ALA A 55 -14.83 13.26 0.76
N SER A 56 -16.09 13.31 1.20
CA SER A 56 -17.00 12.19 0.97
C SER A 56 -17.18 11.95 -0.53
N GLY A 57 -17.28 10.70 -0.95
CA GLY A 57 -17.30 10.29 -2.35
C GLY A 57 -16.00 9.63 -2.79
N ASP A 58 -15.74 9.69 -4.10
CA ASP A 58 -14.59 9.02 -4.71
C ASP A 58 -13.31 9.85 -4.53
N ASN A 59 -12.25 9.17 -4.13
CA ASN A 59 -10.94 9.73 -3.85
C ASN A 59 -9.84 8.82 -4.43
N GLN A 60 -8.65 9.39 -4.58
CA GLN A 60 -7.46 8.68 -5.04
C GLN A 60 -6.26 9.09 -4.20
N PHE A 61 -5.36 8.15 -3.93
CA PHE A 61 -4.00 8.49 -3.52
C PHE A 61 -2.97 7.78 -4.40
N ARG A 62 -1.75 8.31 -4.40
CA ARG A 62 -0.58 7.74 -5.08
C ARG A 62 0.60 7.72 -4.12
N PHE A 63 1.35 6.62 -4.15
CA PHE A 63 2.60 6.45 -3.44
C PHE A 63 3.67 5.91 -4.39
N SER A 64 4.90 6.36 -4.24
CA SER A 64 6.05 5.89 -5.01
C SER A 64 7.24 5.68 -4.08
N CYS A 65 7.84 4.50 -4.17
CA CYS A 65 9.10 4.14 -3.53
C CYS A 65 10.10 3.78 -4.64
N PRO A 66 11.04 4.68 -4.99
CA PRO A 66 11.95 4.46 -6.13
C PRO A 66 12.87 3.25 -5.99
N LYS A 67 13.10 2.79 -4.77
CA LYS A 67 13.93 1.61 -4.47
C LYS A 67 13.56 1.03 -3.12
N ILE A 68 13.31 -0.27 -3.09
CA ILE A 68 13.08 -1.00 -1.83
C ILE A 68 14.43 -1.42 -1.24
N ASP A 69 14.72 -0.95 -0.03
CA ASP A 69 15.91 -1.34 0.71
C ASP A 69 15.66 -2.62 1.51
N VAL A 70 16.38 -3.69 1.15
CA VAL A 70 16.34 -4.99 1.82
C VAL A 70 17.67 -5.34 2.51
N SER A 71 18.59 -4.39 2.63
CA SER A 71 19.95 -4.62 3.15
C SER A 71 19.98 -5.18 4.59
N GLY A 72 18.91 -4.98 5.36
CA GLY A 72 18.75 -5.51 6.72
C GLY A 72 18.26 -6.97 6.81
N PHE A 73 17.93 -7.62 5.69
CA PHE A 73 17.31 -8.94 5.68
C PHE A 73 18.22 -10.00 5.06
N LYS A 74 18.19 -11.23 5.61
CA LYS A 74 18.86 -12.37 4.97
C LYS A 74 18.03 -12.86 3.78
N SER A 75 18.67 -13.28 2.69
CA SER A 75 17.95 -13.77 1.50
C SER A 75 16.97 -14.92 1.81
N SER A 76 17.29 -15.79 2.77
CA SER A 76 16.39 -16.88 3.20
C SER A 76 15.13 -16.40 3.94
N GLN A 77 15.11 -15.16 4.43
CA GLN A 77 13.93 -14.53 5.01
C GLN A 77 13.07 -13.85 3.93
N LEU A 78 13.66 -13.56 2.78
CA LEU A 78 13.02 -12.81 1.70
C LEU A 78 12.18 -13.70 0.80
N THR A 79 12.60 -14.94 0.50
CA THR A 79 11.83 -15.90 -0.31
C THR A 79 10.63 -16.48 0.44
N ASN A 80 9.60 -15.66 0.65
CA ASN A 80 8.37 -16.01 1.37
C ASN A 80 7.15 -15.29 0.78
N CYS A 81 5.96 -15.65 1.27
CA CYS A 81 4.76 -14.83 1.18
C CYS A 81 4.68 -13.92 2.40
N GLY A 82 4.48 -12.62 2.17
CA GLY A 82 4.29 -11.60 3.20
C GLY A 82 3.04 -10.75 2.93
N LEU A 83 2.86 -9.71 3.75
CA LEU A 83 1.82 -8.71 3.56
C LEU A 83 2.48 -7.36 3.33
N LEU A 84 1.96 -6.61 2.37
CA LEU A 84 2.19 -5.18 2.24
C LEU A 84 0.93 -4.48 2.71
N ILE A 85 1.05 -3.63 3.73
CA ILE A 85 -0.09 -2.92 4.30
C ILE A 85 0.02 -1.43 3.94
N ALA A 86 -1.05 -0.89 3.38
CA ALA A 86 -1.26 0.55 3.25
C ALA A 86 -2.42 0.95 4.16
N ALA A 87 -2.13 1.74 5.19
CA ALA A 87 -3.11 2.13 6.20
C ALA A 87 -3.52 3.60 6.02
N LEU A 88 -4.81 3.87 5.87
CA LEU A 88 -5.36 5.22 5.93
C LEU A 88 -5.52 5.63 7.40
N LYS A 89 -4.93 6.76 7.77
CA LYS A 89 -4.91 7.27 9.15
C LYS A 89 -5.26 8.75 9.16
N ASP A 90 -5.79 9.21 10.29
CA ASP A 90 -5.95 10.64 10.62
C ASP A 90 -5.30 10.94 11.98
N ASP A 91 -5.54 12.14 12.51
CA ASP A 91 -5.06 12.55 13.83
C ASP A 91 -5.60 11.68 14.98
N ASN A 92 -6.70 10.95 14.76
CA ASN A 92 -7.33 10.06 15.74
C ASN A 92 -6.84 8.60 15.62
N GLY A 93 -5.99 8.31 14.64
CA GLY A 93 -5.34 7.01 14.46
C GLY A 93 -5.79 6.28 13.20
N ASN A 94 -5.92 4.95 13.30
CA ASN A 94 -6.19 4.10 12.14
C ASN A 94 -7.66 4.17 11.71
N ILE A 95 -7.90 4.44 10.42
CA ILE A 95 -9.23 4.41 9.80
C ILE A 95 -9.42 3.08 9.07
N PHE A 96 -8.48 2.69 8.20
CA PHE A 96 -8.60 1.52 7.33
C PHE A 96 -7.25 0.91 6.99
N ASP A 97 -7.19 -0.42 6.85
CA ASP A 97 -5.99 -1.16 6.41
C ASP A 97 -6.25 -1.87 5.08
N LEU A 98 -5.59 -1.42 4.02
CA LEU A 98 -5.50 -2.15 2.76
C LEU A 98 -4.38 -3.17 2.86
N LYS A 99 -4.73 -4.46 2.87
CA LYS A 99 -3.78 -5.57 2.94
C LYS A 99 -3.60 -6.18 1.55
N MET A 100 -2.38 -6.13 1.05
CA MET A 100 -1.97 -6.76 -0.20
C MET A 100 -1.04 -7.93 0.12
N VAL A 101 -1.16 -9.03 -0.63
CA VAL A 101 -0.23 -10.16 -0.48
C VAL A 101 1.00 -9.88 -1.35
N ILE A 102 2.20 -9.99 -0.77
CA ILE A 102 3.44 -9.95 -1.53
C ILE A 102 4.05 -11.35 -1.55
N GLN A 103 4.32 -11.87 -2.74
CA GLN A 103 5.07 -13.10 -2.93
C GLN A 103 6.44 -12.77 -3.48
N VAL A 104 7.47 -13.28 -2.83
CA VAL A 104 8.86 -13.13 -3.28
C VAL A 104 9.42 -14.48 -3.68
N LEU A 105 9.93 -14.55 -4.91
CA LEU A 105 10.43 -15.77 -5.54
C LEU A 105 11.85 -15.52 -6.05
N GLU A 106 12.70 -16.53 -5.98
CA GLU A 106 13.99 -16.50 -6.66
C GLU A 106 13.83 -17.04 -8.09
N GLN A 107 14.16 -16.22 -9.09
CA GLN A 107 14.14 -16.61 -10.50
C GLN A 107 15.45 -16.21 -11.16
N LEU A 108 16.14 -17.17 -11.79
CA LEU A 108 17.40 -16.96 -12.51
C LEU A 108 18.47 -16.25 -11.66
N GLY A 109 18.51 -16.52 -10.35
CA GLY A 109 19.46 -15.92 -9.40
C GLY A 109 19.12 -14.51 -8.95
N ALA A 110 17.91 -14.01 -9.22
CA ALA A 110 17.40 -12.74 -8.74
C ALA A 110 16.08 -12.90 -7.97
N LEU A 111 15.93 -12.15 -6.88
CA LEU A 111 14.66 -12.07 -6.16
C LEU A 111 13.68 -11.20 -6.93
N GLN A 112 12.52 -11.75 -7.27
CA GLN A 112 11.38 -11.06 -7.84
C GLN A 112 10.25 -10.97 -6.84
N ARG A 113 9.47 -9.89 -6.93
CA ARG A 113 8.25 -9.68 -6.16
C ARG A 113 7.05 -9.65 -7.08
N ILE A 114 5.97 -10.26 -6.61
CA ILE A 114 4.62 -10.14 -7.15
C ILE A 114 3.76 -9.61 -6.01
N VAL A 115 3.00 -8.56 -6.24
CA VAL A 115 2.05 -8.04 -5.27
C VAL A 115 0.64 -8.25 -5.81
N TYR A 116 -0.21 -8.91 -5.03
CA TYR A 116 -1.58 -9.20 -5.41
C TYR A 116 -2.51 -8.11 -4.87
N SER A 117 -3.32 -7.57 -5.77
CA SER A 117 -4.41 -6.67 -5.39
C SER A 117 -5.46 -7.46 -4.61
N PRO A 118 -6.04 -6.91 -3.54
CA PRO A 118 -7.12 -7.57 -2.79
C PRO A 118 -8.47 -7.53 -3.53
N LEU A 119 -8.54 -6.87 -4.68
CA LEU A 119 -9.73 -6.82 -5.54
C LEU A 119 -9.69 -7.86 -6.67
N GLU A 120 -8.58 -8.59 -6.84
CA GLU A 120 -8.43 -9.68 -7.81
C GLU A 120 -8.91 -11.04 -7.29
#